data_AF-A0A1G9EA96-F1
#
_entry.id   AF-A0A1G9EA96-F1
#
_cell.length_a   1.000
_cell.length_b   1.000
_cell.length_c   1.000
_cell.angle_alpha   90.00
_cell.angle_beta   90.00
_cell.angle_gamma   90.00
#
_symmetry.space_group_name_H-M   'P 1'
#
loop_
_entity.id
_entity.type
_entity.pdbx_description
1 polymer ?
#
loop_
_entity_poly.entity_id
_entity_poly.type
_entity_poly.pdbx_seq_one_letter_code
_entity_poly.pdbx_strand_id
1 'polypeptide(L)'
;MKNLFFLLMFLCSLSPVAGAQPQDPAPAQVAPARPCAALTFRTSNRQRIRVFIDRKLMNPRPDVFVKTMGIEPGPHFVTLEIAARGVVNRQSSRILLSDGQETIFEIEHAGWRNYRIVEVGSFALPPDQRCGGSAPVASAPPTAPPATPAPPAEQWPDEPLPDDTSPEAALPPEELPDDSMDVPVDDEVPLCEKTLTDQALASLRDEIEQADADERKLDIAILAVRKAAVRATDVWDLLPLFAEEETRLSFAKFAYHYTCDPQHYQVVNQGFASEASVEALNQYLEELPTPE
;
A
#
# COMPACT_ATOMS: atom_id res chain seq x y z
N MET A 1 -13.01 -99.34 1.95
CA MET A 1 -12.78 -98.70 0.64
C MET A 1 -11.62 -97.73 0.82
N LYS A 2 -10.36 -98.16 0.92
CA LYS A 2 -9.41 -98.57 -0.14
C LYS A 2 -9.20 -97.48 -1.22
N ASN A 3 -8.21 -96.63 -0.93
CA ASN A 3 -7.11 -96.14 -1.78
C ASN A 3 -7.42 -95.82 -3.25
N LEU A 4 -7.31 -94.54 -3.63
CA LEU A 4 -6.97 -94.18 -5.01
C LEU A 4 -6.27 -92.82 -5.10
N PHE A 5 -5.01 -92.89 -5.56
CA PHE A 5 -4.29 -91.96 -6.43
C PHE A 5 -4.60 -90.47 -6.33
N PHE A 6 -3.61 -89.67 -5.93
CA PHE A 6 -3.17 -88.56 -6.77
C PHE A 6 -1.68 -88.31 -6.55
N LEU A 7 -0.88 -88.90 -7.43
CA LEU A 7 0.56 -88.70 -7.52
C LEU A 7 0.79 -87.31 -8.13
N LEU A 8 1.10 -86.33 -7.29
CA LEU A 8 1.40 -84.97 -7.70
C LEU A 8 2.80 -84.94 -8.35
N MET A 9 2.83 -84.91 -9.69
CA MET A 9 4.03 -84.64 -10.47
C MET A 9 4.50 -83.20 -10.20
N PHE A 10 5.51 -83.06 -9.36
CA PHE A 10 6.31 -81.85 -9.25
C PHE A 10 7.30 -81.79 -10.42
N LEU A 11 6.86 -81.20 -11.53
CA LEU A 11 7.75 -80.73 -12.59
C LEU A 11 8.45 -79.46 -12.08
N CYS A 12 9.69 -79.63 -11.59
CA CYS A 12 10.63 -78.53 -11.38
C CYS A 12 11.01 -77.92 -12.73
N SER A 13 10.27 -76.89 -13.17
CA SER A 13 10.72 -75.97 -14.21
C SER A 13 11.77 -75.03 -13.62
N LEU A 14 13.03 -75.34 -13.91
CA LEU A 14 14.16 -74.42 -13.75
C LEU A 14 13.98 -73.25 -14.73
N SER A 15 13.38 -72.16 -14.26
CA SER A 15 13.37 -70.89 -14.98
C SER A 15 14.78 -70.27 -14.93
N PRO A 16 15.31 -69.78 -16.07
CA PRO A 16 16.58 -69.07 -16.09
C PRO A 16 16.46 -67.75 -15.31
N VAL A 17 17.39 -67.53 -14.37
CA VAL A 17 17.60 -66.25 -13.69
C VAL A 17 18.07 -65.24 -14.74
N ALA A 18 17.13 -64.45 -15.26
CA ALA A 18 17.41 -63.31 -16.10
C ALA A 18 18.07 -62.23 -15.24
N GLY A 19 19.27 -61.80 -15.64
CA GLY A 19 20.02 -60.74 -14.98
C GLY A 19 19.19 -59.46 -14.87
N ALA A 20 19.08 -58.95 -13.64
CA ALA A 20 18.45 -57.68 -13.36
C ALA A 20 19.25 -56.56 -14.03
N GLN A 21 18.72 -56.03 -15.14
CA GLN A 21 19.19 -54.74 -15.66
C GLN A 21 18.90 -53.66 -14.60
N PRO A 22 19.83 -52.74 -14.32
CA PRO A 22 19.55 -51.57 -13.51
C PRO A 22 18.42 -50.79 -14.18
N GLN A 23 17.26 -50.75 -13.54
CA GLN A 23 16.15 -49.91 -13.98
C GLN A 23 16.55 -48.46 -13.74
N ASP A 24 16.67 -47.69 -14.81
CA ASP A 24 16.78 -46.23 -14.72
C ASP A 24 15.61 -45.72 -13.86
N PRO A 25 15.87 -44.85 -12.86
CA PRO A 25 14.80 -44.32 -12.02
C PRO A 25 13.79 -43.61 -12.91
N ALA A 26 12.53 -44.06 -12.84
CA ALA A 26 11.43 -43.44 -13.56
C ALA A 26 11.46 -41.92 -13.33
N PRO A 27 11.32 -41.10 -14.38
CA PRO A 27 11.36 -39.65 -14.24
C PRO A 27 10.34 -39.24 -13.17
N ALA A 28 10.83 -38.61 -12.09
CA ALA A 28 9.99 -38.14 -11.02
C ALA A 28 8.92 -37.23 -11.62
N GLN A 29 7.65 -37.67 -11.56
CA GLN A 29 6.53 -36.88 -12.04
C GLN A 29 6.49 -35.59 -11.22
N VAL A 30 6.80 -34.46 -11.87
CA VAL A 30 6.70 -33.14 -11.26
C VAL A 30 5.22 -32.93 -10.94
N ALA A 31 4.89 -32.89 -9.65
CA ALA A 31 3.53 -32.62 -9.22
C ALA A 31 3.07 -31.28 -9.82
N PRO A 32 1.85 -31.19 -10.37
CA PRO A 32 1.36 -29.94 -10.94
C PRO A 32 1.38 -28.83 -9.88
N ALA A 33 1.86 -27.66 -10.26
CA ALA A 33 1.86 -26.48 -9.39
C ALA A 33 0.43 -26.19 -8.93
N ARG A 34 0.26 -25.88 -7.64
CA ARG A 34 -1.08 -25.59 -7.11
C ARG A 34 -1.51 -24.21 -7.61
N PRO A 35 -2.74 -24.08 -8.11
CA PRO A 35 -3.24 -22.81 -8.61
C PRO A 35 -3.32 -21.83 -7.42
N CYS A 36 -2.85 -20.60 -7.60
CA CYS A 36 -2.72 -19.63 -6.52
C CYS A 36 -2.92 -18.19 -6.98
N ALA A 37 -3.64 -17.45 -6.15
CA ALA A 37 -3.90 -16.04 -6.27
C ALA A 37 -3.29 -15.27 -5.09
N ALA A 38 -3.10 -13.97 -5.32
CA ALA A 38 -2.75 -13.01 -4.29
C ALA A 38 -3.80 -11.90 -4.24
N LEU A 39 -3.90 -11.26 -3.08
CA LEU A 39 -4.92 -10.28 -2.79
C LEU A 39 -4.32 -9.14 -1.99
N THR A 40 -4.55 -7.92 -2.46
CA THR A 40 -4.06 -6.71 -1.80
C THR A 40 -5.22 -5.76 -1.52
N PHE A 41 -5.39 -5.36 -0.27
CA PHE A 41 -6.36 -4.35 0.17
C PHE A 41 -5.66 -3.07 0.59
N ARG A 42 -6.20 -1.92 0.15
CA ARG A 42 -5.75 -0.58 0.51
C ARG A 42 -6.94 0.26 0.99
N THR A 43 -6.74 1.07 2.04
CA THR A 43 -7.71 2.10 2.43
C THR A 43 -7.27 3.48 1.98
N SER A 44 -8.20 4.26 1.42
CA SER A 44 -7.94 5.66 1.01
C SER A 44 -7.73 6.60 2.21
N ASN A 45 -8.44 6.34 3.31
CA ASN A 45 -8.49 7.22 4.49
C ASN A 45 -7.53 6.82 5.63
N ARG A 46 -6.49 6.02 5.36
CA ARG A 46 -5.54 5.50 6.38
C ARG A 46 -6.20 4.76 7.55
N GLN A 47 -7.43 4.28 7.37
CA GLN A 47 -8.11 3.50 8.38
C GLN A 47 -7.48 2.11 8.45
N ARG A 48 -7.30 1.62 9.67
CA ARG A 48 -6.75 0.28 9.89
C ARG A 48 -7.86 -0.74 9.75
N ILE A 49 -7.59 -1.78 8.98
CA ILE A 49 -8.54 -2.84 8.64
C ILE A 49 -8.06 -4.18 9.16
N ARG A 50 -9.01 -5.03 9.56
CA ARG A 50 -8.81 -6.48 9.64
C ARG A 50 -9.54 -7.14 8.49
N VAL A 51 -8.84 -8.05 7.82
CA VAL A 51 -9.33 -8.77 6.66
C VAL A 51 -9.54 -10.23 7.05
N PHE A 52 -10.75 -10.71 6.80
CA PHE A 52 -11.12 -12.10 6.93
C PHE A 52 -11.47 -12.64 5.55
N ILE A 53 -10.88 -13.77 5.16
CA ILE A 53 -11.22 -14.47 3.92
C ILE A 53 -11.76 -15.83 4.31
N ASP A 54 -12.98 -16.14 3.91
CA ASP A 54 -13.73 -17.34 4.29
C ASP A 54 -13.73 -17.60 5.80
N ARG A 55 -13.91 -16.53 6.58
CA ARG A 55 -13.89 -16.50 8.05
C ARG A 55 -12.51 -16.70 8.70
N LYS A 56 -11.44 -16.85 7.92
CA LYS A 56 -10.06 -16.93 8.43
C LYS A 56 -9.45 -15.52 8.46
N LEU A 57 -8.94 -15.12 9.62
CA LEU A 57 -8.24 -13.84 9.78
C LEU A 57 -6.90 -13.88 9.03
N MET A 58 -6.67 -12.89 8.16
CA MET A 58 -5.44 -12.80 7.36
C MET A 58 -4.37 -11.95 8.03
N ASN A 59 -4.76 -10.87 8.72
CA ASN A 59 -3.84 -9.99 9.42
C ASN A 59 -4.17 -9.91 10.93
N PRO A 60 -3.30 -10.42 11.83
CA PRO A 60 -3.58 -10.43 13.26
C PRO A 60 -3.64 -9.01 13.87
N ARG A 61 -2.90 -8.06 13.28
CA ARG A 61 -2.92 -6.64 13.66
C ARG A 61 -3.64 -5.83 12.58
N PRO A 62 -4.59 -4.94 12.95
CA PRO A 62 -5.20 -4.02 12.00
C PRO A 62 -4.14 -3.15 11.30
N ASP A 63 -4.22 -3.04 9.98
CA ASP A 63 -3.25 -2.31 9.14
C ASP A 63 -3.96 -1.51 8.04
N VAL A 64 -3.30 -0.51 7.46
CA VAL A 64 -3.81 0.31 6.33
C VAL A 64 -3.67 -0.43 4.99
N PHE A 65 -2.70 -1.35 4.94
CA PHE A 65 -2.35 -2.15 3.79
C PHE A 65 -2.29 -3.61 4.19
N VAL A 66 -3.04 -4.47 3.50
CA VAL A 66 -3.03 -5.92 3.77
C VAL A 66 -2.82 -6.66 2.47
N LYS A 67 -1.66 -7.30 2.33
CA LYS A 67 -1.33 -8.21 1.22
C LYS A 67 -1.32 -9.64 1.73
N THR A 68 -2.08 -10.49 1.06
CA THR A 68 -2.16 -11.93 1.36
C THR A 68 -1.82 -12.70 0.09
N MET A 69 -0.98 -13.73 0.23
CA MET A 69 -0.57 -14.59 -0.87
C MET A 69 -1.01 -16.02 -0.61
N GLY A 70 -1.12 -16.78 -1.69
CA GLY A 70 -1.40 -18.21 -1.66
C GLY A 70 -2.82 -18.57 -1.27
N ILE A 71 -3.75 -17.76 -1.78
CA ILE A 71 -5.18 -18.04 -1.72
C ILE A 71 -5.51 -18.93 -2.92
N GLU A 72 -6.37 -19.93 -2.72
CA GLU A 72 -6.88 -20.73 -3.84
C GLU A 72 -7.65 -19.80 -4.80
N PRO A 73 -7.58 -19.98 -6.12
CA PRO A 73 -8.41 -19.19 -7.02
C PRO A 73 -9.86 -19.66 -6.97
N GLY A 74 -10.78 -18.73 -7.22
CA GLY A 74 -12.21 -18.97 -7.13
C GLY A 74 -12.96 -17.90 -6.31
N PRO A 75 -14.23 -18.17 -5.98
CA PRO A 75 -15.06 -17.23 -5.25
C PRO A 75 -14.76 -17.28 -3.74
N HIS A 76 -14.41 -16.14 -3.16
CA HIS A 76 -14.16 -16.00 -1.72
C HIS A 76 -15.13 -15.00 -1.08
N PHE A 77 -15.48 -15.25 0.17
CA PHE A 77 -16.17 -14.27 0.99
C PHE A 77 -15.16 -13.48 1.80
N VAL A 78 -15.09 -12.19 1.55
CA VAL A 78 -14.24 -11.27 2.30
C VAL A 78 -15.08 -10.46 3.26
N THR A 79 -14.66 -10.45 4.52
CA THR A 79 -15.19 -9.57 5.55
C THR A 79 -14.09 -8.62 6.01
N LEU A 80 -14.38 -7.32 5.97
CA LEU A 80 -13.53 -6.25 6.46
C LEU A 80 -14.08 -5.74 7.78
N GLU A 81 -13.23 -5.61 8.79
CA GLU A 81 -13.52 -4.84 10.00
C GLU A 81 -12.70 -3.57 9.99
N ILE A 82 -13.38 -2.43 9.97
CA ILE A 82 -12.79 -1.10 9.82
C ILE A 82 -13.04 -0.36 11.13
N ALA A 83 -11.98 -0.05 11.85
CA ALA A 83 -12.06 0.71 13.09
C ALA A 83 -12.05 2.21 12.78
N ALA A 84 -13.15 2.91 13.08
CA ALA A 84 -13.28 4.35 12.88
C ALA A 84 -14.00 4.98 14.08
N ARG A 85 -13.37 5.97 14.73
CA ARG A 85 -13.95 6.75 15.84
C ARG A 85 -14.56 5.88 16.96
N GLY A 86 -13.81 4.85 17.39
CA GLY A 86 -14.24 3.93 18.45
C GLY A 86 -15.33 2.92 18.05
N VAL A 87 -15.86 2.99 16.82
CA VAL A 87 -16.84 2.04 16.29
C VAL A 87 -16.15 1.11 15.29
N VAL A 88 -16.45 -0.18 15.37
CA VAL A 88 -15.98 -1.18 14.40
C VAL A 88 -17.10 -1.41 13.39
N ASN A 89 -16.88 -0.98 12.14
CA ASN A 89 -17.79 -1.28 11.03
C ASN A 89 -17.38 -2.59 10.36
N ARG A 90 -18.34 -3.48 10.12
CA ARG A 90 -18.10 -4.76 9.45
C ARG A 90 -18.77 -4.78 8.09
N GLN A 91 -17.98 -4.86 7.03
CA GLN A 91 -18.45 -4.94 5.64
C GLN A 91 -18.11 -6.31 5.07
N SER A 92 -19.04 -6.95 4.35
CA SER A 92 -18.76 -8.23 3.68
C SER A 92 -19.08 -8.15 2.19
N SER A 93 -18.25 -8.77 1.37
CA SER A 93 -18.45 -8.88 -0.08
C SER A 93 -17.97 -10.23 -0.60
N ARG A 94 -18.51 -10.64 -1.73
CA ARG A 94 -18.03 -11.82 -2.47
C ARG A 94 -17.11 -11.33 -3.59
N ILE A 95 -15.89 -11.84 -3.61
CA ILE A 95 -14.89 -11.53 -4.65
C ILE A 95 -14.52 -12.79 -5.41
N LEU A 96 -14.05 -12.63 -6.64
CA LEU A 96 -13.58 -13.73 -7.49
C LEU A 96 -12.08 -13.54 -7.73
N LEU A 97 -11.28 -14.53 -7.36
CA LEU A 97 -9.84 -14.51 -7.58
C LEU A 97 -9.48 -15.37 -8.80
N SER A 98 -8.71 -14.77 -9.71
CA SER A 98 -8.19 -15.44 -10.89
C SER A 98 -6.91 -16.22 -10.56
N ASP A 99 -6.73 -17.37 -11.22
CA ASP A 99 -5.52 -18.17 -11.03
C ASP A 99 -4.27 -17.45 -11.55
N GLY A 100 -3.20 -17.46 -10.75
CA GLY A 100 -1.93 -16.86 -11.07
C GLY A 100 -1.97 -15.32 -11.13
N GLN A 101 -2.95 -14.68 -10.49
CA GLN A 101 -3.06 -13.22 -10.45
C GLN A 101 -3.05 -12.65 -9.03
N GLU A 102 -2.52 -11.45 -8.89
CA GLU A 102 -2.71 -10.56 -7.75
C GLU A 102 -3.82 -9.56 -8.07
N THR A 103 -4.92 -9.60 -7.33
CA THR A 103 -6.00 -8.62 -7.46
C THR A 103 -5.88 -7.55 -6.38
N ILE A 104 -5.94 -6.28 -6.78
CA ILE A 104 -5.86 -5.12 -5.91
C ILE A 104 -7.25 -4.54 -5.71
N PHE A 105 -7.66 -4.41 -4.45
CA PHE A 105 -8.90 -3.77 -4.05
C PHE A 105 -8.63 -2.51 -3.22
N GLU A 106 -9.37 -1.46 -3.54
CA GLU A 106 -9.43 -0.23 -2.76
C GLU A 106 -10.74 -0.16 -1.98
N ILE A 107 -10.63 0.29 -0.74
CA ILE A 107 -11.77 0.44 0.16
C ILE A 107 -12.13 1.92 0.21
N GLU A 108 -13.26 2.25 -0.41
CA GLU A 108 -13.78 3.60 -0.51
C GLU A 108 -14.91 3.85 0.49
N HIS A 109 -15.04 5.08 0.95
CA HIS A 109 -16.12 5.52 1.82
C HIS A 109 -17.36 5.87 0.97
N ALA A 110 -18.42 5.08 1.08
CA ALA A 110 -19.67 5.24 0.33
C ALA A 110 -20.79 5.91 1.16
N GLY A 111 -20.42 6.80 2.08
CA GLY A 111 -21.33 7.52 3.00
C GLY A 111 -21.07 7.22 4.47
N TRP A 112 -21.81 7.85 5.38
CA TRP A 112 -21.51 8.01 6.82
C TRP A 112 -21.03 6.75 7.58
N ARG A 113 -21.40 5.54 7.15
CA ARG A 113 -20.88 4.27 7.71
C ARG A 113 -20.70 3.15 6.68
N ASN A 114 -20.79 3.50 5.40
CA ASN A 114 -20.79 2.51 4.33
C ASN A 114 -19.42 2.48 3.68
N TYR A 115 -18.89 1.28 3.49
CA TYR A 115 -17.65 1.07 2.76
C TYR A 115 -17.94 0.24 1.53
N ARG A 116 -17.35 0.63 0.40
CA ARG A 116 -17.39 -0.13 -0.84
C ARG A 116 -16.00 -0.71 -1.09
N ILE A 117 -15.97 -1.96 -1.52
CA ILE A 117 -14.75 -2.62 -2.00
C ILE A 117 -14.77 -2.49 -3.52
N VAL A 118 -13.78 -1.80 -4.09
CA VAL A 118 -13.65 -1.55 -5.53
C VAL A 118 -12.42 -2.29 -6.02
N GLU A 119 -12.55 -3.07 -7.09
CA GLU A 119 -11.40 -3.67 -7.76
C GLU A 119 -10.71 -2.59 -8.59
N VAL A 120 -9.44 -2.31 -8.27
CA VAL A 120 -8.65 -1.28 -8.96
C VAL A 120 -7.84 -1.90 -10.10
N GLY A 121 -7.44 -3.17 -9.97
CA GLY A 121 -6.74 -3.88 -11.02
C GLY A 121 -6.31 -5.28 -10.64
N SER A 122 -5.80 -6.03 -11.62
CA SER A 122 -5.22 -7.35 -11.45
C SER A 122 -3.93 -7.49 -12.25
N PHE A 123 -2.94 -8.17 -11.68
CA PHE A 123 -1.61 -8.34 -12.26
C PHE A 123 -1.21 -9.81 -12.26
N ALA A 124 -0.52 -10.28 -13.29
CA ALA A 124 0.00 -11.65 -13.31
C ALA A 124 1.10 -11.82 -12.25
N LEU A 125 0.96 -12.84 -11.41
CA LEU A 125 1.99 -13.20 -10.43
C LEU A 125 3.22 -13.78 -11.15
N PRO A 126 4.43 -13.40 -10.69
CA PRO A 126 5.66 -14.06 -11.09
C PRO A 126 5.56 -15.59 -10.92
N PRO A 127 6.18 -16.39 -11.80
CA PRO A 127 6.07 -17.85 -11.76
C PRO A 127 6.62 -18.46 -10.46
N ASP A 128 7.60 -17.80 -9.82
CA ASP A 128 8.17 -18.16 -8.51
C ASP A 128 7.25 -17.86 -7.32
N GLN A 129 6.21 -17.03 -7.52
CA GLN A 129 5.24 -16.66 -6.48
C GLN A 129 3.95 -17.51 -6.52
N ARG A 130 3.88 -18.53 -7.38
CA ARG A 130 2.78 -19.49 -7.43
C ARG A 130 2.96 -20.56 -6.36
N CYS A 131 1.91 -20.91 -5.62
CA CYS A 131 2.09 -21.84 -4.50
C CYS A 131 2.56 -23.22 -4.94
N GLY A 132 3.47 -23.78 -4.17
CA GLY A 132 3.97 -25.13 -4.38
C GLY A 132 5.06 -25.24 -5.43
N GLY A 133 5.44 -24.14 -6.09
CA GLY A 133 6.67 -24.07 -6.86
C GLY A 133 7.85 -23.87 -5.93
N SER A 134 8.42 -24.96 -5.40
CA SER A 134 9.86 -24.91 -5.13
C SER A 134 10.51 -24.72 -6.50
N ALA A 135 10.86 -23.49 -6.86
CA ALA A 135 11.63 -23.27 -8.06
C ALA A 135 12.88 -24.17 -7.96
N PRO A 136 13.22 -24.98 -8.97
CA PRO A 136 14.53 -25.59 -8.99
C PRO A 136 15.53 -24.44 -8.99
N VAL A 137 16.22 -24.26 -7.87
CA VAL A 137 17.36 -23.36 -7.74
C VAL A 137 18.46 -23.90 -8.66
N ALA A 138 18.39 -23.49 -9.91
CA ALA A 138 19.46 -23.60 -10.88
C ALA A 138 19.59 -22.26 -11.63
N SER A 139 19.43 -21.16 -10.91
CA SER A 139 20.03 -19.90 -11.32
C SER A 139 21.49 -19.96 -10.88
N ALA A 140 22.37 -20.19 -11.85
CA ALA A 140 23.78 -19.87 -11.70
C ALA A 140 23.89 -18.46 -11.07
N PRO A 141 24.85 -18.23 -10.15
CA PRO A 141 25.00 -16.93 -9.52
C PRO A 141 25.11 -15.87 -10.63
N PRO A 142 24.40 -14.74 -10.53
CA PRO A 142 24.61 -13.64 -11.47
C PRO A 142 26.10 -13.31 -11.41
N THR A 143 26.78 -13.48 -12.55
CA THR A 143 28.15 -13.00 -12.72
C THR A 143 28.17 -11.56 -12.25
N ALA A 144 28.95 -11.28 -11.20
CA ALA A 144 29.02 -9.97 -10.59
C ALA A 144 29.17 -8.91 -11.69
N PRO A 145 28.35 -7.85 -11.70
CA PRO A 145 28.58 -6.73 -12.62
C PRO A 145 30.03 -6.25 -12.40
N PRO A 146 30.75 -5.89 -13.47
CA PRO A 146 32.11 -5.37 -13.34
C PRO A 146 32.09 -4.24 -12.32
N ALA A 147 32.96 -4.33 -11.32
CA ALA A 147 33.06 -3.36 -10.25
C ALA A 147 33.22 -1.95 -10.85
N THR A 148 32.17 -1.13 -10.74
CA THR A 148 32.29 0.30 -10.98
C THR A 148 33.35 0.81 -9.99
N PRO A 149 34.41 1.49 -10.45
CA PRO A 149 35.39 2.07 -9.54
C PRO A 149 34.65 2.97 -8.56
N ALA A 150 34.88 2.75 -7.26
CA ALA A 150 34.31 3.55 -6.21
C ALA A 150 34.58 5.04 -6.51
N PRO A 151 33.58 5.93 -6.37
CA PRO A 151 33.83 7.36 -6.44
C PRO A 151 34.91 7.72 -5.41
N PRO A 152 35.83 8.65 -5.74
CA PRO A 152 36.83 9.13 -4.79
C PRO A 152 36.13 9.56 -3.50
N ALA A 153 36.64 9.09 -2.35
CA ALA A 153 36.12 9.50 -1.06
C ALA A 153 36.18 11.03 -0.98
N GLU A 154 35.00 11.68 -0.96
CA GLU A 154 34.90 13.09 -0.63
C GLU A 154 35.43 13.26 0.80
N GLN A 155 36.59 13.89 0.89
CA GLN A 155 37.13 14.40 2.14
C GLN A 155 36.23 15.53 2.60
N TRP A 156 35.32 15.22 3.52
CA TRP A 156 34.60 16.24 4.26
C TRP A 156 35.63 17.10 5.02
N PRO A 157 35.60 18.43 4.88
CA PRO A 157 36.47 19.29 5.66
C PRO A 157 36.17 19.08 7.15
N ASP A 158 37.22 18.84 7.94
CA ASP A 158 37.17 18.83 9.40
C ASP A 158 36.72 20.22 9.90
N GLU A 159 35.42 20.43 10.00
CA GLU A 159 34.89 21.59 10.73
C GLU A 159 35.17 21.38 12.23
N PRO A 160 35.87 22.31 12.90
CA PRO A 160 36.10 22.23 14.33
C PRO A 160 34.76 22.36 15.06
N LEU A 161 34.44 21.31 15.83
CA LEU A 161 33.31 21.30 16.75
C LEU A 161 33.33 22.55 17.64
N PRO A 162 32.22 23.31 17.76
CA PRO A 162 32.15 24.42 18.68
C PRO A 162 32.31 23.92 20.11
N ASP A 163 33.20 24.59 20.83
CA ASP A 163 33.60 24.33 22.22
C ASP A 163 32.40 24.53 23.15
N ASP A 164 31.79 23.42 23.58
CA ASP A 164 30.64 23.40 24.47
C ASP A 164 31.09 23.61 25.92
N THR A 165 31.43 24.86 26.23
CA THR A 165 31.67 25.32 27.62
C THR A 165 30.65 26.38 27.99
N SER A 166 29.38 25.98 28.00
CA SER A 166 28.32 26.74 28.68
C SER A 166 28.18 26.21 30.12
N PRO A 167 28.37 27.04 31.16
CA PRO A 167 28.24 26.59 32.53
C PRO A 167 26.76 26.29 32.84
N GLU A 168 26.49 25.02 33.07
CA GLU A 168 25.23 24.47 33.57
C GLU A 168 24.89 25.12 34.93
N ALA A 169 24.15 26.22 34.87
CA ALA A 169 23.56 26.84 36.03
C ALA A 169 22.45 25.91 36.55
N ALA A 170 22.73 25.27 37.69
CA ALA A 170 21.80 24.45 38.43
C ALA A 170 20.46 25.17 38.62
N LEU A 171 19.45 24.75 37.87
CA LEU A 171 18.07 25.15 38.11
C LEU A 171 17.57 24.44 39.37
N PRO A 172 16.88 25.16 40.28
CA PRO A 172 16.25 24.55 41.44
C PRO A 172 15.15 23.57 41.00
N PRO A 173 14.85 22.53 41.82
CA PRO A 173 13.79 21.59 41.51
C PRO A 173 12.45 22.34 41.51
N GLU A 174 11.84 22.50 40.33
CA GLU A 174 10.45 22.96 40.24
C GLU A 174 9.54 21.85 40.78
N GLU A 175 8.86 22.17 41.88
CA GLU A 175 7.76 21.37 42.41
C GLU A 175 6.63 21.38 41.37
N LEU A 176 6.37 20.21 40.77
CA LEU A 176 5.23 19.99 39.88
C LEU A 176 3.92 20.24 40.66
N PRO A 177 3.09 21.23 40.28
CA PRO A 177 1.74 21.31 40.82
C PRO A 177 0.91 20.13 40.29
N ASP A 178 0.27 19.42 41.21
CA ASP A 178 -0.78 18.43 40.99
C ASP A 178 -2.02 19.16 40.45
N ASP A 179 -2.01 19.45 39.15
CA ASP A 179 -3.16 20.01 38.44
C ASP A 179 -3.92 18.90 37.72
N SER A 180 -4.81 18.29 38.49
CA SER A 180 -5.96 17.56 37.99
C SER A 180 -6.93 18.58 37.37
N MET A 181 -6.57 19.10 36.19
CA MET A 181 -7.52 19.76 35.31
C MET A 181 -8.14 18.73 34.37
N ASP A 182 -9.41 18.44 34.61
CA ASP A 182 -10.33 17.92 33.61
C ASP A 182 -10.22 18.80 32.35
N VAL A 183 -9.47 18.35 31.34
CA VAL A 183 -9.36 19.01 30.03
C VAL A 183 -10.67 18.80 29.29
N PRO A 184 -11.48 19.86 29.07
CA PRO A 184 -12.68 19.75 28.27
C PRO A 184 -12.29 19.60 26.80
N VAL A 185 -12.71 18.48 26.22
CA VAL A 185 -13.24 18.30 24.84
C VAL A 185 -12.60 19.13 23.72
N ASP A 186 -11.82 18.43 22.87
CA ASP A 186 -11.72 18.59 21.42
C ASP A 186 -11.84 20.03 20.85
N ASP A 187 -10.90 20.92 21.20
CA ASP A 187 -10.59 22.04 20.31
C ASP A 187 -9.75 21.50 19.15
N GLU A 188 -10.35 21.47 17.96
CA GLU A 188 -9.64 21.19 16.71
C GLU A 188 -8.46 22.14 16.59
N VAL A 189 -7.25 21.61 16.80
CA VAL A 189 -6.01 22.35 16.57
C VAL A 189 -6.10 22.91 15.15
N PRO A 190 -6.05 24.25 14.96
CA PRO A 190 -6.18 24.83 13.64
C PRO A 190 -5.12 24.18 12.75
N LEU A 191 -5.55 23.58 11.63
CA LEU A 191 -4.69 22.95 10.62
C LEU A 191 -3.48 23.83 10.23
N CYS A 192 -3.57 25.12 10.50
CA CYS A 192 -2.61 26.19 10.26
C CYS A 192 -1.35 26.19 11.13
N GLU A 193 -1.19 25.34 12.15
CA GLU A 193 0.02 25.37 12.99
C GLU A 193 1.29 25.00 12.20
N LYS A 194 1.13 24.19 11.15
CA LYS A 194 2.22 23.76 10.27
C LYS A 194 1.91 24.06 8.81
N THR A 195 1.95 25.34 8.45
CA THR A 195 1.85 25.79 7.07
C THR A 195 3.13 25.52 6.28
N LEU A 196 2.97 25.29 4.99
CA LEU A 196 4.08 25.17 4.05
C LEU A 196 4.84 26.51 4.00
N THR A 197 6.09 26.51 4.43
CA THR A 197 6.95 27.70 4.35
C THR A 197 7.22 28.08 2.89
N ASP A 198 7.45 29.36 2.61
CA ASP A 198 7.72 29.84 1.25
C ASP A 198 8.92 29.12 0.59
N GLN A 199 9.95 28.76 1.37
CA GLN A 199 11.09 27.97 0.88
C GLN A 199 10.69 26.54 0.48
N ALA A 200 9.83 25.90 1.29
CA ALA A 200 9.31 24.57 0.98
C ALA A 200 8.36 24.61 -0.23
N LEU A 201 7.58 25.68 -0.39
CA LEU A 201 6.74 25.88 -1.57
C LEU A 201 7.59 26.04 -2.84
N ALA A 202 8.66 26.84 -2.79
CA ALA A 202 9.58 26.99 -3.92
C ALA A 202 10.22 25.65 -4.31
N SER A 203 10.71 24.89 -3.32
CA SER A 203 11.29 23.57 -3.56
C SER A 203 10.26 22.60 -4.17
N LEU A 204 9.01 22.65 -3.70
CA LEU A 204 7.92 21.84 -4.25
C LEU A 204 7.61 22.21 -5.71
N ARG A 205 7.64 23.50 -6.08
CA ARG A 205 7.46 23.91 -7.47
C ARG A 205 8.53 23.31 -8.37
N ASP A 206 9.79 23.41 -7.95
CA ASP A 206 10.92 22.85 -8.71
C ASP A 206 10.78 21.33 -8.88
N GLU A 207 10.35 20.62 -7.82
CA GLU A 207 10.11 19.17 -7.87
C GLU A 207 8.97 18.79 -8.84
N ILE A 208 7.88 19.56 -8.86
CA ILE A 208 6.75 19.33 -9.77
C ILE A 208 7.16 19.65 -11.21
N GLU A 209 7.89 20.74 -11.45
CA GLU A 209 8.35 21.12 -12.79
C GLU A 209 9.31 20.09 -13.40
N GLN A 210 10.10 19.39 -12.58
CA GLN A 210 11.00 18.33 -13.01
C GLN A 210 10.29 17.03 -13.42
N ALA A 211 9.00 16.85 -13.10
CA ALA A 211 8.26 15.65 -13.46
C ALA A 211 7.67 15.76 -14.89
N ASP A 212 7.93 14.74 -15.71
CA ASP A 212 7.57 14.73 -17.13
C ASP A 212 6.06 14.52 -17.42
N ALA A 213 5.31 14.02 -16.44
CA ALA A 213 3.90 13.63 -16.60
C ALA A 213 3.03 14.22 -15.49
N ASP A 214 1.82 14.66 -15.86
CA ASP A 214 0.88 15.33 -14.96
C ASP A 214 0.40 14.43 -13.81
N GLU A 215 0.26 13.12 -14.03
CA GLU A 215 -0.08 12.18 -12.96
C GLU A 215 1.01 12.12 -11.89
N ARG A 216 2.27 12.15 -12.32
CA ARG A 216 3.41 12.14 -11.40
C ARG A 216 3.54 13.47 -10.66
N LYS A 217 3.30 14.59 -11.35
CA LYS A 217 3.19 15.92 -10.72
C LYS A 217 2.12 15.92 -9.63
N LEU A 218 0.97 15.33 -9.93
CA LEU A 218 -0.16 15.26 -9.00
C LEU A 218 0.20 14.46 -7.75
N ASP A 219 0.86 13.31 -7.91
CA ASP A 219 1.32 12.48 -6.79
C ASP A 219 2.29 13.23 -5.87
N ILE A 220 3.24 13.98 -6.45
CA ILE A 220 4.19 14.81 -5.69
C ILE A 220 3.46 15.91 -4.92
N ALA A 221 2.56 16.63 -5.59
CA ALA A 221 1.80 17.72 -4.98
C ALA A 221 0.88 17.22 -3.85
N ILE A 222 0.17 16.12 -4.05
CA ILE A 222 -0.66 15.46 -3.02
C ILE A 222 0.20 15.04 -1.82
N LEU A 223 1.38 14.47 -2.07
CA LEU A 223 2.28 14.03 -1.00
C LEU A 223 2.77 15.21 -0.15
N ALA A 224 3.05 16.36 -0.77
CA ALA A 224 3.49 17.57 -0.07
C ALA A 224 2.37 18.19 0.77
N VAL A 225 1.19 18.37 0.17
CA VAL A 225 0.00 18.94 0.84
C VAL A 225 -0.49 18.04 1.99
N ARG A 226 -0.26 16.73 1.93
CA ARG A 226 -0.54 15.80 3.05
C ARG A 226 0.38 15.99 4.26
N LYS A 227 1.55 16.59 4.09
CA LYS A 227 2.58 16.73 5.15
C LYS A 227 2.50 18.07 5.89
N ALA A 228 1.93 19.08 5.26
CA ALA A 228 1.80 20.44 5.80
C ALA A 228 0.55 21.11 5.22
N ALA A 229 -0.10 21.98 5.99
CA ALA A 229 -1.22 22.77 5.49
C ALA A 229 -0.74 23.80 4.46
N VAL A 230 -1.62 24.18 3.55
CA VAL A 230 -1.34 25.13 2.47
C VAL A 230 -2.30 26.31 2.52
N ARG A 231 -1.89 27.48 2.04
CA ARG A 231 -2.84 28.60 1.86
C ARG A 231 -3.56 28.45 0.53
N ALA A 232 -4.77 28.99 0.44
CA ALA A 232 -5.52 29.07 -0.82
C ALA A 232 -4.71 29.72 -1.95
N THR A 233 -3.90 30.73 -1.62
CA THR A 233 -2.99 31.39 -2.57
C THR A 233 -1.87 30.45 -3.05
N ASP A 234 -1.34 29.60 -2.17
CA ASP A 234 -0.29 28.65 -2.52
C ASP A 234 -0.86 27.56 -3.45
N VAL A 235 -2.10 27.12 -3.22
CA VAL A 235 -2.80 26.19 -4.13
C VAL A 235 -3.00 26.81 -5.50
N TRP A 236 -3.48 28.05 -5.55
CA TRP A 236 -3.64 28.80 -6.80
C TRP A 236 -2.33 28.89 -7.58
N ASP A 237 -1.22 29.18 -6.91
CA ASP A 237 0.11 29.27 -7.53
C ASP A 237 0.63 27.93 -8.09
N LEU A 238 0.17 26.80 -7.55
CA LEU A 238 0.59 25.47 -8.00
C LEU A 238 -0.22 24.95 -9.20
N LEU A 239 -1.45 25.45 -9.41
CA LEU A 239 -2.31 24.99 -10.51
C LEU A 239 -1.69 25.12 -11.92
N PRO A 240 -0.99 26.21 -12.27
CA PRO A 240 -0.40 26.35 -13.59
C PRO A 240 0.66 25.31 -13.94
N LEU A 241 1.21 24.58 -12.95
CA LEU A 241 2.24 23.56 -13.17
C LEU A 241 1.71 22.29 -13.84
N PHE A 242 0.40 22.07 -13.77
CA PHE A 242 -0.32 21.00 -14.46
C PHE A 242 -0.74 21.48 -15.85
N ALA A 243 -0.53 20.64 -16.86
CA ALA A 243 -0.95 20.90 -18.23
C ALA A 243 -2.45 20.62 -18.45
N GLU A 244 -2.97 19.59 -17.78
CA GLU A 244 -4.34 19.12 -17.95
C GLU A 244 -5.29 19.76 -16.95
N GLU A 245 -6.40 20.30 -17.46
CA GLU A 245 -7.40 20.98 -16.66
C GLU A 245 -8.11 20.04 -15.67
N GLU A 246 -8.27 18.75 -16.04
CA GLU A 246 -8.82 17.72 -15.16
C GLU A 246 -7.91 17.47 -13.95
N THR A 247 -6.60 17.41 -14.18
CA THR A 247 -5.58 17.27 -13.13
C THR A 247 -5.57 18.47 -12.18
N ARG A 248 -5.65 19.70 -12.72
CA ARG A 248 -5.83 20.93 -11.91
C ARG A 248 -7.04 20.84 -11.00
N LEU A 249 -8.18 20.38 -11.54
CA LEU A 249 -9.42 20.28 -10.79
C LEU A 249 -9.33 19.21 -9.69
N SER A 250 -8.75 18.06 -10.01
CA SER A 250 -8.51 16.97 -9.05
C SER A 250 -7.62 17.44 -7.89
N PHE A 251 -6.51 18.14 -8.20
CA PHE A 251 -5.63 18.72 -7.19
C PHE A 251 -6.34 19.76 -6.33
N ALA A 252 -7.08 20.70 -6.94
CA ALA A 252 -7.80 21.75 -6.23
C ALA A 252 -8.86 21.19 -5.26
N LYS A 253 -9.59 20.15 -5.65
CA LYS A 253 -10.56 19.47 -4.75
C LYS A 253 -9.85 18.79 -3.59
N PHE A 254 -8.71 18.15 -3.85
CA PHE A 254 -7.92 17.49 -2.82
C PHE A 254 -7.33 18.50 -1.82
N ALA A 255 -6.72 19.57 -2.31
CA ALA A 255 -6.01 20.56 -1.49
C ALA A 255 -6.92 21.36 -0.55
N TYR A 256 -8.22 21.49 -0.87
CA TYR A 256 -9.19 22.20 -0.03
C TYR A 256 -9.22 21.67 1.42
N HIS A 257 -9.16 20.34 1.59
CA HIS A 257 -9.17 19.69 2.91
C HIS A 257 -7.93 19.95 3.76
N TYR A 258 -6.86 20.42 3.13
CA TYR A 258 -5.58 20.71 3.78
C TYR A 258 -5.28 22.21 3.74
N THR A 259 -6.28 23.03 3.39
CA THR A 259 -6.13 24.47 3.30
C THR A 259 -6.41 25.11 4.66
N CYS A 260 -5.53 26.01 5.07
CA CYS A 260 -5.65 26.71 6.35
C CYS A 260 -6.68 27.86 6.34
N ASP A 261 -7.01 28.39 5.16
CA ASP A 261 -7.90 29.54 4.97
C ASP A 261 -9.01 29.24 3.94
N PRO A 262 -9.87 28.24 4.19
CA PRO A 262 -10.91 27.81 3.25
C PRO A 262 -11.88 28.95 2.87
N GLN A 263 -12.07 29.95 3.74
CA GLN A 263 -12.87 31.14 3.45
C GLN A 263 -12.35 31.97 2.25
N HIS A 264 -11.06 31.85 1.90
CA HIS A 264 -10.45 32.53 0.76
C HIS A 264 -10.25 31.62 -0.46
N TYR A 265 -10.76 30.39 -0.43
CA TYR A 265 -10.49 29.39 -1.46
C TYR A 265 -11.02 29.76 -2.86
N GLN A 266 -11.92 30.72 -2.95
CA GLN A 266 -12.41 31.26 -4.22
C GLN A 266 -11.29 31.83 -5.11
N VAL A 267 -10.13 32.22 -4.55
CA VAL A 267 -8.98 32.67 -5.34
C VAL A 267 -8.47 31.58 -6.30
N VAL A 268 -8.63 30.31 -5.93
CA VAL A 268 -8.18 29.15 -6.72
C VAL A 268 -8.91 29.06 -8.07
N ASN A 269 -10.13 29.59 -8.17
CA ASN A 269 -10.87 29.66 -9.44
C ASN A 269 -10.11 30.43 -10.54
N GLN A 270 -9.25 31.38 -10.17
CA GLN A 270 -8.45 32.17 -11.11
C GLN A 270 -7.32 31.36 -11.76
N GLY A 271 -7.03 30.15 -11.26
CA GLY A 271 -6.03 29.25 -11.82
C GLY A 271 -6.55 28.35 -12.94
N PHE A 272 -7.87 28.36 -13.20
CA PHE A 272 -8.49 27.56 -14.26
C PHE A 272 -8.63 28.36 -15.56
N ALA A 273 -8.43 27.69 -16.68
CA ALA A 273 -8.68 28.23 -18.01
C ALA A 273 -10.11 27.95 -18.50
N SER A 274 -10.75 26.90 -17.97
CA SER A 274 -12.10 26.46 -18.36
C SER A 274 -13.15 26.90 -17.35
N GLU A 275 -14.21 27.56 -17.83
CA GLU A 275 -15.39 27.90 -17.01
C GLU A 275 -16.05 26.66 -16.40
N ALA A 276 -16.06 25.53 -17.12
CA ALA A 276 -16.62 24.28 -16.62
C ALA A 276 -15.87 23.74 -15.39
N SER A 277 -14.55 23.96 -15.32
CA SER A 277 -13.75 23.56 -14.16
C SER A 277 -14.00 24.46 -12.95
N VAL A 278 -14.21 25.76 -13.19
CA VAL A 278 -14.62 26.72 -12.15
C VAL A 278 -15.98 26.34 -11.58
N GLU A 279 -16.97 26.06 -12.43
CA GLU A 279 -18.30 25.59 -11.99
C GLU A 279 -18.20 24.28 -11.21
N ALA A 280 -17.42 23.31 -11.69
CA ALA A 280 -17.25 22.03 -11.03
C ALA A 280 -16.52 22.12 -9.68
N LEU A 281 -15.64 23.11 -9.49
CA LEU A 281 -15.03 23.39 -8.20
C LEU A 281 -16.03 24.08 -7.26
N ASN A 282 -16.77 25.08 -7.73
CA ASN A 282 -17.76 25.77 -6.91
C ASN A 282 -18.87 24.81 -6.44
N GLN A 283 -19.40 23.97 -7.33
CA GLN A 283 -20.36 22.93 -6.96
C GLN A 283 -19.80 22.00 -5.88
N TYR A 284 -18.53 21.59 -6.03
CA TYR A 284 -17.88 20.75 -5.02
C TYR A 284 -17.81 21.45 -3.65
N LEU A 285 -17.48 22.74 -3.62
CA LEU A 285 -17.41 23.52 -2.37
C LEU A 285 -18.78 23.69 -1.70
N GLU A 286 -19.85 23.86 -2.48
CA GLU A 286 -21.23 23.97 -1.98
C GLU A 286 -21.76 22.65 -1.41
N GLU A 287 -21.31 21.51 -1.93
CA GLU A 287 -21.71 20.17 -1.46
C GLU A 287 -21.02 19.76 -0.14
N LEU A 288 -19.96 20.47 0.27
CA LEU A 288 -19.25 20.15 1.50
C LEU A 288 -20.06 20.59 2.72
N PRO A 289 -20.16 19.75 3.76
CA PRO A 289 -20.81 20.13 5.00
C PRO A 289 -20.03 21.29 5.61
N THR A 290 -20.69 22.44 5.76
CA THR A 290 -20.13 23.55 6.55
C THR A 290 -19.87 23.03 7.95
N PRO A 291 -18.64 23.11 8.48
CA PRO A 291 -18.41 22.84 9.90
C PRO A 291 -19.28 23.81 10.69
N GLU A 292 -20.24 23.28 11.47
CA GLU A 292 -21.08 24.03 12.41
C GLU A 292 -20.26 24.52 13.61
#